data_AF-A0A3C1GSW4-F1
#
_entry.id   AF-A0A3C1GSW4-F1
#
_cell.length_a   1.000
_cell.length_b   1.000
_cell.length_c   1.000
_cell.angle_alpha   90.00
_cell.angle_beta   90.00
_cell.angle_gamma   90.00
#
_symmetry.space_group_name_H-M   'P 1'
#
loop_
_entity.id
_entity.type
_entity.pdbx_description
1 polymer ?
#
loop_
_entity_poly.entity_id
_entity_poly.type
_entity_poly.pdbx_seq_one_letter_code
_entity_poly.pdbx_strand_id
1 'polypeptide(L)' 'QLTGKKVICVTNLAPRKMKFGISEGMVLSTGNPKTQLTVVTLPDACVVGDLLA' A
#
# COMPACT_ATOMS: atom_id res chain seq x y z
N GLN A 1 7.79 1.14 11.53
CA GLN A 1 8.70 1.29 10.38
C GLN A 1 8.26 0.30 9.30
N LEU A 2 8.14 0.69 8.03
CA LEU A 2 7.61 -0.16 6.94
C LEU A 2 8.70 -0.71 5.99
N THR A 3 9.95 -0.28 6.16
CA THR A 3 11.08 -0.72 5.34
C THR A 3 11.23 -2.24 5.38
N GLY A 4 11.33 -2.87 4.21
CA GLY A 4 11.49 -4.32 4.07
C GLY A 4 10.20 -5.14 4.21
N LYS A 5 9.02 -4.51 4.37
CA LYS A 5 7.74 -5.21 4.42
C LYS A 5 7.07 -5.26 3.05
N LYS A 6 6.46 -6.40 2.71
CA LYS A 6 5.61 -6.57 1.54
C LYS A 6 4.20 -6.07 1.87
N VAL A 7 3.62 -5.27 0.98
CA VAL A 7 2.30 -4.64 1.15
C VAL A 7 1.47 -4.80 -0.11
N ILE A 8 0.16 -4.63 0.00
CA ILE A 8 -0.76 -4.62 -1.15
C ILE A 8 -0.85 -3.18 -1.68
N CYS A 9 -0.63 -3.03 -2.98
CA CYS A 9 -0.75 -1.75 -3.69
C CYS A 9 -1.84 -1.83 -4.77
N VAL A 10 -2.70 -0.82 -4.82
CA VAL A 10 -3.62 -0.58 -5.94
C VAL A 10 -2.87 0.21 -7.00
N THR A 11 -2.67 -0.40 -8.17
CA THR A 11 -1.78 0.11 -9.23
C THR A 11 -2.50 0.68 -10.45
N ASN A 12 -3.83 0.60 -10.51
CA ASN A 12 -4.64 1.07 -11.64
C ASN A 12 -5.27 2.46 -11.42
N LEU A 13 -4.86 3.17 -10.37
CA LEU A 13 -5.36 4.52 -10.09
C LEU A 13 -4.58 5.56 -10.88
N ALA A 14 -5.27 6.63 -11.29
CA ALA A 14 -4.60 7.77 -11.91
C ALA A 14 -3.58 8.39 -10.93
N PRO A 15 -2.37 8.78 -11.41
CA PRO A 15 -1.38 9.42 -10.57
C PRO A 15 -1.93 10.67 -9.88
N ARG A 16 -1.66 10.82 -8.58
CA ARG A 16 -2.16 11.93 -7.76
C ARG A 16 -1.00 12.78 -7.26
N LYS A 17 -1.08 14.10 -7.45
CA LYS A 17 -0.11 15.04 -6.87
C LYS A 17 -0.29 15.10 -5.35
N MET A 18 0.80 14.91 -4.64
CA MET A 18 0.94 15.03 -3.19
C MET A 18 1.86 16.19 -2.84
N LYS A 19 1.95 16.52 -1.54
CA LYS A 19 2.83 17.60 -1.05
C LYS A 19 4.31 17.42 -1.44
N PHE A 20 4.77 16.17 -1.58
CA PHE A 20 6.19 15.84 -1.75
C PHE A 20 6.51 15.09 -3.05
N GLY A 21 5.57 15.02 -4.00
CA GLY A 21 5.76 14.27 -5.24
C GLY A 21 4.45 13.78 -5.83
N ILE A 22 4.54 12.82 -6.74
CA ILE A 22 3.39 12.17 -7.36
C ILE A 22 3.24 10.79 -6.72
N SER A 23 2.02 10.45 -6.30
CA SER A 23 1.64 9.10 -5.86
C SER A 23 1.13 8.33 -7.06
N GLU A 24 1.79 7.22 -7.41
CA GLU A 24 1.44 6.35 -8.54
C GLU A 24 0.57 5.14 -8.14
N GLY A 25 0.20 5.06 -6.86
CA GLY A 25 -0.63 3.99 -6.34
C GLY A 25 -1.13 4.28 -4.94
N MET A 26 -1.82 3.30 -4.35
CA MET A 26 -2.38 3.37 -3.00
C MET A 26 -2.08 2.09 -2.22
N VAL A 27 -1.56 2.22 -1.00
CA VAL A 27 -1.33 1.09 -0.10
C VAL A 27 -2.62 0.76 0.67
N LEU A 28 -2.98 -0.52 0.77
CA LEU A 28 -4.15 -0.94 1.54
C LEU A 28 -3.86 -0.96 3.06
N SER A 29 -4.84 -0.51 3.83
CA SER A 29 -4.81 -0.50 5.28
C SER A 29 -6.20 -0.77 5.85
N THR A 30 -6.25 -1.20 7.11
CA THR A 30 -7.47 -1.44 7.87
C THR A 30 -7.48 -0.59 9.13
N GLY A 31 -8.66 -0.28 9.67
CA GLY A 31 -8.83 0.51 10.88
C GLY A 31 -9.75 1.71 10.68
N ASN A 32 -9.80 2.57 11.70
CA ASN A 32 -10.63 3.77 11.66
C ASN A 32 -9.82 4.95 11.07
N PRO A 33 -10.29 5.59 10.00
CA PRO A 33 -9.56 6.68 9.33
C PRO A 33 -9.20 7.88 10.21
N LYS A 34 -9.93 8.09 11.32
CA LYS A 34 -9.75 9.25 12.21
C LYS A 34 -8.87 8.94 13.42
N THR A 35 -8.65 7.68 13.76
CA THR A 35 -7.89 7.32 14.97
C THR A 35 -6.62 6.55 14.64
N GLN A 36 -6.74 5.46 13.89
CA GLN A 36 -5.60 4.60 13.61
C GLN A 36 -5.85 3.72 12.39
N LEU A 37 -4.82 3.63 11.54
CA LEU A 37 -4.73 2.71 10.43
C LEU A 37 -3.58 1.74 10.65
N THR A 38 -3.80 0.49 10.25
CA THR A 38 -2.81 -0.59 10.21
C THR A 38 -2.63 -1.02 8.77
N VAL A 39 -1.40 -0.95 8.26
CA VAL A 39 -1.07 -1.36 6.89
C VAL A 39 -1.19 -2.87 6.77
N VAL A 40 -1.82 -3.34 5.69
CA VAL A 40 -1.89 -4.77 5.39
C VAL A 40 -0.51 -5.22 4.89
N THR A 41 0.10 -6.16 5.61
CA THR A 41 1.39 -6.74 5.24
C THR A 41 1.21 -8.18 4.80
N LEU A 42 2.07 -8.63 3.89
CA LEU A 42 2.06 -9.97 3.34
C LEU A 42 3.23 -10.80 3.90
N PRO A 43 3.08 -12.14 3.99
CA PRO A 43 4.18 -13.03 4.31
C PRO A 43 5.35 -12.88 3.32
N ASP A 44 6.56 -13.15 3.80
CA ASP A 44 7.78 -13.05 2.97
C ASP A 44 7.82 -14.06 1.81
N ALA A 45 7.00 -15.11 1.85
CA ALA A 45 6.86 -16.08 0.76
C ALA A 45 6.13 -15.53 -0.48
N CYS A 46 5.33 -14.47 -0.35
CA CYS A 46 4.59 -13.89 -1.47
C CYS A 46 5.54 -13.25 -2.50
N VAL A 47 5.31 -13.46 -3.80
CA VAL A 47 6.15 -12.86 -4.84
C VAL A 47 5.69 -11.42 -5.10
N VAL A 48 6.65 -10.49 -5.23
CA VAL A 48 6.34 -9.09 -5.51
C VAL A 48 5.87 -8.96 -6.95
N GLY A 49 4.71 -8.31 -7.16
CA GLY A 49 4.11 -8.12 -8.47
C GLY A 49 2.99 -9.10 -8.80
N ASP A 50 2.77 -10.12 -7.96
CA ASP A 50 1.62 -11.02 -8.10
C ASP A 50 0.30 -10.23 -8.00
N LEU A 51 -0.65 -10.60 -8.84
CA LEU A 51 -2.00 -10.06 -8.78
C LEU A 51 -2.70 -10.60 -7.54
N LEU A 52 -3.27 -9.69 -6.74
CA LEU A 52 -4.18 -10.09 -5.67
C LEU A 52 -5.46 -10.64 -6.30
N ALA A 53 -5.72 -11.94 -6.12
CA ALA A 53 -6.92 -12.62 -6.59
C ALA A 53 -8.11 -12.44 -5.64
#